data_AF-A0A948CCI0-F1
#
_entry.id   AF-A0A948CCI0-F1
#
_cell.length_a   1.000
_cell.length_b   1.000
_cell.length_c   1.000
_cell.angle_alpha   90.00
_cell.angle_beta   90.00
_cell.angle_gamma   90.00
#
_symmetry.space_group_name_H-M   'P 1'
#
loop_
_entity.id
_entity.type
_entity.pdbx_description
1 polymer ?
#
loop_
_entity_poly.entity_id
_entity_poly.type
_entity_poly.pdbx_seq_one_letter_code
_entity_poly.pdbx_strand_id
1 'polypeptide(L)'
;MSYANDMPTVERAARTDAGLASELRFSVMRLRRRLAAERHPDNELSMNAMAVLGALYRNGDLTPGELAAHERVQPPSMTRT
;
A
#
# COMPACT_ATOMS: atom_id res chain seq x y z
N MET A 1 -18.43 21.30 -25.91
CA MET A 1 -17.57 21.56 -24.72
C MET A 1 -18.37 21.50 -23.41
N SER A 2 -19.18 20.44 -23.19
CA SER A 2 -19.98 20.29 -21.96
C SER A 2 -19.38 19.27 -20.97
N TYR A 3 -18.48 18.39 -21.43
CA TYR A 3 -17.94 17.28 -20.63
C TYR A 3 -17.02 17.69 -19.46
N ALA A 4 -16.41 18.88 -19.51
CA ALA A 4 -15.47 19.32 -18.47
C ALA A 4 -16.17 19.88 -17.22
N ASN A 5 -17.39 20.41 -17.33
CA ASN A 5 -18.12 21.01 -16.20
C ASN A 5 -18.81 19.95 -15.30
N ASP A 6 -19.15 18.79 -15.87
CA ASP A 6 -19.78 17.67 -15.16
C ASP A 6 -18.76 16.65 -14.63
N MET A 7 -17.46 16.82 -14.92
CA MET A 7 -16.44 15.99 -14.29
C MET A 7 -16.44 16.23 -12.78
N PRO A 8 -16.67 15.20 -11.95
CA PRO A 8 -16.49 15.34 -10.51
C PRO A 8 -15.02 15.67 -10.25
N THR A 9 -14.77 16.86 -9.73
CA THR A 9 -13.45 17.20 -9.19
C THR A 9 -13.18 16.34 -7.96
N VAL A 10 -11.91 16.08 -7.64
CA VAL A 10 -11.51 15.38 -6.40
C VAL A 10 -12.20 16.01 -5.19
N GLU A 11 -12.25 17.34 -5.16
CA GLU A 11 -12.97 18.12 -4.13
C GLU A 11 -14.47 17.81 -4.05
N ARG A 12 -15.16 17.68 -5.18
CA ARG A 12 -16.59 17.34 -5.20
C ARG A 12 -16.82 15.89 -4.78
N ALA A 13 -15.99 14.96 -5.25
CA ALA A 13 -16.05 13.55 -4.89
C ALA A 13 -15.82 13.35 -3.38
N ALA A 14 -14.83 14.04 -2.80
CA ALA A 14 -14.46 13.92 -1.39
C ALA A 14 -15.48 14.49 -0.39
N ARG A 15 -16.59 15.12 -0.83
CA ARG A 15 -17.63 15.66 0.08
C ARG A 15 -18.52 14.61 0.73
N THR A 16 -18.41 13.36 0.28
CA THR A 16 -19.14 12.21 0.86
C THR A 16 -18.13 11.22 1.40
N ASP A 17 -18.49 10.45 2.44
CA ASP A 17 -17.61 9.43 3.00
C ASP A 17 -17.16 8.40 1.95
N ALA A 18 -18.09 7.97 1.09
CA ALA A 18 -17.81 7.01 0.02
C ALA A 18 -16.84 7.58 -1.03
N GLY A 19 -17.01 8.84 -1.41
CA GLY A 19 -16.13 9.49 -2.36
C GLY A 19 -14.76 9.84 -1.76
N LEU A 20 -14.70 10.29 -0.50
CA LEU A 20 -13.45 10.49 0.23
C LEU A 20 -12.66 9.18 0.36
N ALA A 21 -13.31 8.08 0.75
CA ALA A 21 -12.67 6.77 0.85
C ALA A 21 -12.11 6.30 -0.51
N SER A 22 -12.81 6.58 -1.60
CA SER A 22 -12.38 6.25 -2.96
C SER A 22 -11.15 7.06 -3.38
N GLU A 23 -11.19 8.38 -3.21
CA GLU A 23 -10.06 9.28 -3.52
C GLU A 23 -8.82 8.98 -2.67
N LEU A 24 -9.02 8.68 -1.38
CA LEU A 24 -7.94 8.29 -0.49
C LEU A 24 -7.28 6.98 -0.95
N ARG A 25 -8.09 5.96 -1.31
CA ARG A 25 -7.58 4.69 -1.83
C ARG A 25 -6.71 4.91 -3.07
N PHE A 26 -7.16 5.72 -4.02
CA PHE A 26 -6.38 6.03 -5.21
C PHE A 26 -5.08 6.78 -4.89
N SER A 27 -5.16 7.77 -4.02
CA SER A 27 -4.01 8.58 -3.60
C SER A 27 -2.94 7.74 -2.90
N VAL A 28 -3.34 6.88 -1.96
CA VAL A 28 -2.45 5.94 -1.26
C VAL A 28 -1.81 4.95 -2.23
N MET A 29 -2.57 4.38 -3.17
CA MET A 29 -2.01 3.46 -4.16
C MET A 29 -1.02 4.14 -5.11
N ARG A 30 -1.26 5.40 -5.49
CA ARG A 30 -0.31 6.19 -6.28
C ARG A 30 0.97 6.44 -5.49
N LEU A 31 0.86 6.84 -4.23
CA LEU A 31 2.00 7.07 -3.34
C LEU A 31 2.83 5.80 -3.18
N ARG A 32 2.19 4.66 -2.88
CA ARG A 32 2.85 3.36 -2.77
C ARG A 32 3.67 3.02 -4.02
N ARG A 33 3.09 3.22 -5.21
CA ARG A 33 3.78 2.96 -6.49
C ARG A 33 5.01 3.85 -6.68
N ARG A 34 4.91 5.13 -6.31
CA ARG A 34 6.03 6.07 -6.37
C ARG A 34 7.17 5.59 -5.47
N LEU A 35 6.86 5.29 -4.20
CA LEU A 35 7.85 4.80 -3.23
C LEU A 35 8.52 3.50 -3.69
N ALA A 36 7.75 2.56 -4.27
CA ALA A 36 8.30 1.33 -4.80
C ALA A 36 9.26 1.55 -5.99
N ALA A 37 9.06 2.63 -6.76
CA ALA A 37 9.93 3.00 -7.88
C ALA A 37 11.26 3.64 -7.43
N GLU A 38 11.32 4.21 -6.22
CA GLU A 38 12.56 4.74 -5.64
C GLU A 38 13.50 3.62 -5.13
N ARG A 39 13.09 2.35 -5.23
CA ARG A 39 13.91 1.20 -4.82
C ARG A 39 15.15 1.12 -5.69
N HIS A 40 16.31 0.94 -5.04
CA HIS A 40 17.57 0.75 -5.74
C HIS A 40 17.49 -0.44 -6.71
N PRO A 41 17.94 -0.31 -7.97
CA PRO A 41 17.85 -1.37 -8.97
C PRO A 41 18.61 -2.64 -8.54
N ASP A 42 19.73 -2.48 -7.83
CA ASP A 42 20.55 -3.60 -7.35
C ASP A 42 20.05 -4.21 -6.03
N ASN A 43 18.88 -3.80 -5.53
CA ASN A 43 18.30 -4.43 -4.35
C ASN A 43 17.69 -5.79 -4.72
N GLU A 44 18.34 -6.86 -4.26
CA GLU A 44 17.95 -8.25 -4.48
C GLU A 44 16.68 -8.64 -3.71
N LEU A 45 16.30 -7.90 -2.66
CA LEU A 45 15.14 -8.21 -1.85
C LEU A 45 13.83 -7.86 -2.56
N SER A 46 12.88 -8.79 -2.50
CA SER A 46 11.51 -8.56 -2.95
C SER A 46 10.82 -7.49 -2.11
N MET A 47 9.78 -6.86 -2.66
CA MET A 47 8.95 -5.89 -1.91
C MET A 47 8.35 -6.49 -0.63
N ASN A 48 7.99 -7.78 -0.66
CA ASN A 48 7.43 -8.47 0.50
C ASN A 48 8.50 -8.69 1.58
N ALA A 49 9.72 -9.09 1.19
CA ALA A 49 10.83 -9.27 2.12
C ALA A 49 11.20 -7.94 2.80
N MET A 50 11.23 -6.85 2.04
CA MET A 50 11.42 -5.51 2.63
C MET A 50 10.29 -5.10 3.58
N ALA A 51 9.04 -5.45 3.27
CA ALA A 51 7.91 -5.16 4.15
C ALA A 51 8.04 -5.91 5.49
N VAL A 52 8.41 -7.20 5.44
CA VAL A 52 8.69 -8.02 6.62
C VAL A 52 9.82 -7.43 7.47
N LEU A 53 10.95 -7.06 6.85
CA LEU A 53 12.05 -6.39 7.55
C LEU A 53 11.59 -5.08 8.21
N GLY A 54 10.77 -4.29 7.50
CA GLY A 54 10.19 -3.07 8.06
C GLY A 54 9.24 -3.33 9.23
N ALA A 55 8.48 -4.44 9.21
CA ALA A 55 7.61 -4.84 10.31
C ALA A 55 8.42 -5.27 11.54
N LEU A 56 9.46 -6.09 11.35
CA LEU A 56 10.38 -6.50 12.42
C LEU A 56 11.13 -5.31 13.02
N TYR A 57 11.59 -4.38 12.17
CA TYR A 57 12.27 -3.17 12.64
C TYR A 57 11.39 -2.30 13.53
N ARG A 58 10.09 -2.17 13.20
CA ARG A 58 9.16 -1.31 13.96
C ARG A 58 8.56 -1.98 15.20
N ASN A 59 8.31 -3.28 15.13
CA ASN A 59 7.54 -4.00 16.15
C ASN A 59 8.40 -4.96 16.98
N GLY A 60 9.67 -5.17 16.63
CA GLY A 60 10.56 -6.14 17.26
C GLY A 60 10.31 -7.56 16.75
N ASP A 61 10.65 -8.53 17.58
CA ASP A 61 10.53 -9.95 17.24
C ASP A 61 9.06 -10.34 17.09
N LEU A 62 8.73 -10.92 15.93
CA LEU A 62 7.41 -11.44 15.61
C LEU A 62 7.55 -12.88 15.10
N THR A 63 6.63 -13.74 15.50
CA THR A 63 6.52 -15.08 14.94
C THR A 63 6.08 -15.02 13.47
N PRO A 64 6.37 -16.06 12.66
CA PRO A 64 5.89 -16.11 11.27
C PRO A 64 4.37 -15.98 11.13
N GLY A 65 3.60 -16.46 12.10
CA GLY A 65 2.14 -16.31 12.11
C GLY A 65 1.70 -14.86 12.36
N GLU A 66 2.37 -14.17 13.28
CA GLU A 66 2.12 -12.74 13.55
C GLU A 66 2.53 -11.87 12.36
N LEU A 67 3.66 -12.18 11.71
CA LEU A 67 4.07 -11.53 10.47
C LEU A 67 3.03 -11.75 9.36
N ALA A 68 2.54 -12.98 9.19
CA ALA A 68 1.50 -13.27 8.20
C ALA A 68 0.22 -12.45 8.44
N ALA A 69 -0.22 -12.35 9.70
CA ALA A 69 -1.37 -11.53 10.09
C ALA A 69 -1.12 -10.03 9.86
N HIS A 70 0.07 -9.53 10.23
CA HIS A 70 0.47 -8.13 10.05
C HIS A 70 0.49 -7.72 8.56
N GLU A 71 1.13 -8.55 7.72
CA GLU A 71 1.22 -8.33 6.28
C GLU A 71 -0.05 -8.73 5.52
N ARG A 72 -1.05 -9.27 6.22
CA ARG A 72 -2.33 -9.78 5.66
C ARG A 72 -2.10 -10.77 4.51
N VAL A 73 -1.12 -11.66 4.67
CA VAL A 73 -0.82 -12.75 3.75
C VAL A 73 -1.15 -14.10 4.37
N GLN A 74 -1.30 -15.13 3.53
CA GLN A 74 -1.46 -16.49 4.02
C GLN A 74 -0.16 -16.98 4.67
N PRO A 75 -0.20 -17.73 5.79
CA PRO A 75 1.00 -18.20 6.47
C PRO A 75 2.02 -18.94 5.58
N PRO A 76 1.59 -19.83 4.64
CA PRO A 76 2.54 -20.47 3.72
C PRO A 76 3.27 -19.51 2.79
N SER A 77 2.71 -18.33 2.51
CA SER A 77 3.39 -17.30 1.71
C SER A 77 4.43 -16.54 2.54
N MET A 78 4.18 -16.36 3.85
CA MET A 78 5.13 -15.72 4.76
C MET A 78 6.39 -16.56 4.94
N THR A 79 6.24 -17.89 5.06
CA THR A 79 7.39 -18.81 5.17
C THR A 79 8.23 -18.95 3.89
N ARG A 80 7.80 -18.32 2.78
CA ARG A 80 8.52 -18.30 1.49
C ARG A 80 9.13 -16.93 1.15
N THR A 81 8.87 -15.93 1.98
CA THR A 81 9.37 -14.55 1.80
C THR A 81 10.76 -14.44 2.42
#